data_AF-A0AAW2G8I9-F1
#
_entry.id   AF-A0AAW2G8I9-F1
#
_cell.length_a   1.000
_cell.length_b   1.000
_cell.length_c   1.000
_cell.angle_alpha   90.00
_cell.angle_beta   90.00
_cell.angle_gamma   90.00
#
_symmetry.space_group_name_H-M   'P 1'
#
loop_
_entity.id
_entity.type
_entity.pdbx_description
1 polymer ?
#
loop_
_entity_poly.entity_id
_entity_poly.type
_entity_poly.pdbx_seq_one_letter_code
_entity_poly.pdbx_strand_id
1 'polypeptide(L)'
;MFFNINGNILNIPRHRILKNCLIFQKYDVKVDILEKLYYCLRLIDYKLEHRINLFKDMGVPAINTTLISRSISHLNSNVSKFKDKVDIPPYQSIAVNIFGNEASKEISKLELSDKMTLKQYYQRCLLYCKTHVFNLPYLDDKILLDRYTKIKSISMITETLKVLRTDVGYDEKIIKKNPWVITASSDNIRSLLSNFTDILGIPIVKCLKKYPYLLFEDVENIKRLLILFEKYEIPDKYVKSYMKVFKISNEAFYERIEMMKRHPDLNIWYKHPRMVQMLCQIKKTRHRIQYVNIMDSSKWANPQAFLSSKTVLDKSMQIGLVSSKRNLKHVIMKELGVDESNLLLRHQHWKTAAFAEVVNMLKYLKMHFTIDEIRPNIHIVLYEQSKVEKMLVDLKRQYSKSKRYSFTNSQYLALCLYMLEKDNHFTGDGIWNKERNAKHKYLKDENTVEKSDYNTSPVEDNDNSLSLENNDSIDHMMMHER
;
A
#
# COMPACT_ATOMS: atom_id res chain seq x y z
N MET A 1 34.86 17.52 12.60
CA MET A 1 35.20 17.01 11.26
C MET A 1 33.93 16.38 10.69
N PHE A 2 33.34 17.06 9.71
CA PHE A 2 31.94 16.94 9.30
C PHE A 2 31.70 15.76 8.34
N PHE A 3 30.49 15.21 8.43
CA PHE A 3 29.92 14.11 7.67
C PHE A 3 30.41 13.96 6.23
N ASN A 4 31.08 12.84 5.94
CA ASN A 4 31.23 12.33 4.58
C ASN A 4 30.82 10.84 4.53
N ILE A 5 29.54 10.58 4.80
CA ILE A 5 28.86 9.30 4.55
C ILE A 5 27.70 9.63 3.59
N ASN A 6 28.05 9.95 2.35
CA ASN A 6 27.12 10.31 1.28
C ASN A 6 26.34 9.08 0.80
N GLY A 7 25.01 9.24 0.72
CA GLY A 7 24.08 8.33 0.05
C GLY A 7 23.07 7.60 0.95
N ASN A 8 23.53 6.94 2.02
CA ASN A 8 22.69 5.99 2.76
C ASN A 8 22.04 6.54 4.05
N ILE A 9 22.53 7.66 4.61
CA ILE A 9 21.94 8.29 5.81
C ILE A 9 20.50 8.80 5.53
N LEU A 10 20.18 9.13 4.29
CA LEU A 10 18.95 9.81 3.90
C LEU A 10 17.68 8.94 3.94
N ASN A 11 17.78 7.63 4.16
CA ASN A 11 16.62 6.72 4.09
C ASN A 11 16.11 6.20 5.45
N ILE A 12 16.69 6.62 6.58
CA ILE A 12 16.19 6.24 7.90
C ILE A 12 15.29 7.36 8.44
N PRO A 13 14.02 7.08 8.80
CA PRO A 13 13.16 8.10 9.39
C PRO A 13 13.78 8.68 10.67
N ARG A 14 13.77 10.01 10.81
CA ARG A 14 14.41 10.72 11.94
C ARG A 14 13.89 10.24 13.30
N HIS A 15 12.58 10.01 13.42
CA HIS A 15 11.97 9.51 14.66
C HIS A 15 12.55 8.15 15.09
N ARG A 16 12.89 7.27 14.14
CA ARG A 16 13.51 5.97 14.43
C ARG A 16 14.93 6.12 14.96
N ILE A 17 15.72 7.02 14.40
CA ILE A 17 17.08 7.28 14.88
C ILE A 17 17.02 7.74 16.34
N LEU A 18 16.17 8.72 16.65
CA LEU A 18 16.00 9.23 18.00
C LEU A 18 15.55 8.13 18.97
N LYS A 19 14.56 7.33 18.60
CA LYS A 19 14.08 6.22 19.43
C LYS A 19 15.15 5.17 19.69
N ASN A 20 15.95 4.81 18.69
CA ASN A 20 17.04 3.86 18.86
C ASN A 20 18.17 4.42 19.75
N CYS A 21 18.45 5.73 19.68
CA CYS A 21 19.38 6.38 20.62
C CYS A 21 18.84 6.35 22.06
N LEU A 22 17.55 6.58 22.27
CA LEU A 22 16.92 6.47 23.59
C LEU A 22 16.98 5.03 24.14
N ILE A 23 16.81 4.02 23.28
CA ILE A 23 16.99 2.61 23.65
C ILE A 23 18.44 2.36 24.10
N PHE A 24 19.43 2.92 23.41
CA PHE A 24 20.84 2.77 23.81
C PHE A 24 21.13 3.39 25.18
N GLN A 25 20.57 4.57 25.45
CA GLN A 25 20.66 5.21 26.77
C GLN A 25 19.97 4.39 27.85
N LYS A 26 18.73 3.94 27.60
CA LYS A 26 17.94 3.11 28.54
C LYS A 26 18.69 1.86 28.99
N TYR A 27 19.41 1.23 28.07
CA TYR A 27 20.07 -0.05 28.34
C TYR A 27 21.57 0.05 28.65
N ASP A 28 22.11 1.27 28.72
CA ASP A 28 23.54 1.57 28.92
C ASP A 28 24.45 0.86 27.89
N VAL A 29 24.10 1.00 26.60
CA VAL A 29 24.87 0.40 25.50
C VAL A 29 26.08 1.27 25.16
N LYS A 30 27.28 0.71 25.29
CA LYS A 30 28.54 1.38 24.91
C LYS A 30 28.69 1.46 23.39
N VAL A 31 29.11 2.62 22.90
CA VAL A 31 29.36 2.87 21.48
C VAL A 31 30.86 2.73 21.21
N ASP A 32 31.25 1.71 20.43
CA ASP A 32 32.67 1.46 20.13
C ASP A 32 33.05 2.01 18.76
N ILE A 33 32.33 1.57 17.71
CA ILE A 33 32.67 1.83 16.31
C ILE A 33 31.47 2.45 15.61
N LEU A 34 31.69 3.60 14.97
CA LEU A 34 30.65 4.38 14.29
C LEU A 34 29.89 3.57 13.22
N GLU A 35 30.58 2.72 12.47
CA GLU A 35 29.97 1.83 11.47
C GLU A 35 28.99 0.83 12.09
N LYS A 36 29.30 0.32 13.28
CA LYS A 36 28.45 -0.65 14.00
C LYS A 36 27.26 0.04 14.64
N LEU A 37 27.46 1.25 15.16
CA LEU A 37 26.38 2.14 15.58
C LEU A 37 25.40 2.36 14.43
N TYR A 38 25.90 2.71 13.25
CA TYR A 38 25.06 2.94 12.06
C TYR A 38 24.19 1.72 11.71
N TYR A 39 24.78 0.52 11.72
CA TYR A 39 24.02 -0.71 11.51
C TYR A 39 22.90 -0.88 12.55
N CYS A 40 23.17 -0.60 13.82
CA CYS A 40 22.18 -0.75 14.89
C CYS A 40 21.05 0.29 14.78
N LEU A 41 21.37 1.55 14.43
CA LEU A 41 20.37 2.61 14.25
C LEU A 41 19.41 2.33 13.07
N ARG A 42 19.81 1.50 12.10
CA ARG A 42 18.94 1.04 11.01
C ARG A 42 17.92 -0.01 11.42
N LEU A 43 18.15 -0.70 12.54
CA LEU A 43 17.23 -1.74 13.01
C LEU A 43 15.90 -1.11 13.42
N ILE A 44 14.84 -1.89 13.28
CA ILE A 44 13.55 -1.52 13.86
C ILE A 44 13.69 -1.61 15.38
N ASP A 45 13.09 -0.66 16.09
CA ASP A 45 13.18 -0.47 17.55
C ASP A 45 13.00 -1.76 18.36
N TYR A 46 11.91 -2.50 18.18
CA TYR A 46 11.66 -3.73 18.93
C TYR A 46 12.69 -4.85 18.61
N LYS A 47 13.24 -4.86 17.38
CA LYS A 47 14.30 -5.82 17.02
C LYS A 47 15.61 -5.46 17.69
N LEU A 48 15.90 -4.17 17.83
CA LEU A 48 17.07 -3.68 18.55
C LEU A 48 16.96 -4.05 20.04
N GLU A 49 15.80 -3.77 20.64
CA GLU A 49 15.50 -4.08 22.04
C GLU A 49 15.59 -5.58 22.32
N HIS A 50 15.05 -6.45 21.44
CA HIS A 50 15.22 -7.90 21.59
C HIS A 50 16.69 -8.35 21.53
N ARG A 51 17.53 -7.73 20.70
CA ARG A 51 18.97 -8.08 20.63
C ARG A 51 19.71 -7.67 21.89
N ILE A 52 19.41 -6.49 22.42
CA ILE A 52 20.02 -6.01 23.67
C ILE A 52 19.60 -6.91 24.82
N ASN A 53 18.29 -7.13 24.99
CA ASN A 53 17.78 -7.94 26.09
C ASN A 53 18.17 -9.42 25.95
N LEU A 54 18.39 -9.95 24.75
CA LEU A 54 18.96 -11.29 24.57
C LEU A 54 20.29 -11.44 25.32
N PHE A 55 21.20 -10.47 25.16
CA PHE A 55 22.49 -10.50 25.84
C PHE A 55 22.36 -10.24 27.34
N LYS A 56 21.40 -9.43 27.78
CA LYS A 56 21.07 -9.28 29.21
C LYS A 56 20.53 -10.57 29.82
N ASP A 57 19.62 -11.26 29.13
CA ASP A 57 19.10 -12.56 29.54
C ASP A 57 20.24 -13.59 29.70
N MET A 58 21.28 -13.47 28.87
CA MET A 58 22.45 -14.35 28.95
C MET A 58 23.42 -13.99 30.09
N GLY A 59 23.27 -12.81 30.72
CA GLY A 59 24.14 -12.29 31.76
C GLY A 59 25.41 -11.61 31.25
N VAL A 60 25.38 -11.03 30.04
CA VAL A 60 26.51 -10.24 29.54
C VAL A 60 26.64 -8.95 30.38
N PRO A 61 27.81 -8.67 31.00
CA PRO A 61 27.96 -7.56 31.94
C PRO A 61 27.95 -6.18 31.27
N ALA A 62 28.59 -6.06 30.10
CA ALA A 62 28.65 -4.81 29.35
C ALA A 62 28.27 -5.05 27.88
N ILE A 63 27.21 -4.38 27.42
CA ILE A 63 26.73 -4.51 26.04
C ILE A 63 27.26 -3.35 25.22
N ASN A 64 27.79 -3.67 24.04
CA ASN A 64 28.30 -2.69 23.11
C ASN A 64 27.75 -2.85 21.69
N THR A 65 27.94 -1.81 20.87
CA THR A 65 27.47 -1.79 19.47
C THR A 65 28.04 -2.92 18.62
N THR A 66 29.26 -3.37 18.90
CA THR A 66 29.91 -4.47 18.17
C THR A 66 29.17 -5.78 18.39
N LEU A 67 28.82 -6.09 19.64
CA LEU A 67 28.07 -7.29 20.05
C LEU A 67 26.67 -7.32 19.43
N ILE A 68 25.96 -6.18 19.43
CA ILE A 68 24.61 -6.06 18.84
C ILE A 68 24.64 -6.16 17.30
N SER A 69 25.65 -5.60 16.66
CA SER A 69 25.77 -5.66 15.20
C SER A 69 26.06 -7.09 14.71
N ARG A 70 26.84 -7.86 15.48
CA ARG A 70 27.28 -9.22 15.14
C ARG A 70 26.46 -10.32 15.82
N SER A 71 25.27 -10.03 16.36
CA SER A 71 24.52 -11.00 17.18
C SER A 71 24.29 -12.36 16.52
N ILE A 72 24.06 -12.39 15.21
CA ILE A 72 23.87 -13.65 14.47
C ILE A 72 25.15 -14.49 14.46
N SER A 73 26.32 -13.86 14.31
CA SER A 73 27.61 -14.55 14.36
C SER A 73 27.87 -15.12 15.75
N HIS A 74 27.56 -14.36 16.80
CA HIS A 74 27.68 -14.84 18.19
C HIS A 74 26.74 -16.01 18.49
N LEU A 75 25.50 -15.97 17.99
CA LEU A 75 24.56 -17.08 18.16
C LEU A 75 25.05 -18.39 17.51
N ASN A 76 25.83 -18.31 16.44
CA ASN A 76 26.39 -19.49 15.78
C ASN A 76 27.72 -19.98 16.41
N SER A 77 28.30 -19.23 17.35
CA SER A 77 29.49 -19.68 18.08
C SER A 77 29.14 -20.65 19.22
N ASN A 78 30.09 -21.49 19.61
CA ASN A 78 29.96 -22.35 20.78
C ASN A 78 29.84 -21.49 22.05
N VAL A 79 29.07 -21.98 23.03
CA VAL A 79 28.81 -21.26 24.29
C VAL A 79 30.12 -20.96 25.03
N SER A 80 31.09 -21.88 25.07
CA SER A 80 32.40 -21.63 25.69
C SER A 80 33.13 -20.45 25.04
N LYS A 81 33.30 -20.47 23.72
CA LYS A 81 33.91 -19.37 22.95
C LYS A 81 33.17 -18.05 23.11
N PHE A 82 31.85 -18.09 23.28
CA PHE A 82 31.05 -16.91 23.53
C PHE A 82 31.36 -16.34 24.92
N LYS A 83 31.29 -17.18 25.97
CA LYS A 83 31.59 -16.80 27.36
C LYS A 83 32.97 -16.14 27.48
N ASP A 84 34.00 -16.76 26.89
CA ASP A 84 35.37 -16.24 26.87
C ASP A 84 35.47 -14.85 26.22
N LYS A 85 34.60 -14.56 25.24
CA LYS A 85 34.62 -13.31 24.47
C LYS A 85 33.88 -12.17 25.17
N VAL A 86 32.91 -12.48 26.01
CA VAL A 86 32.06 -11.49 26.71
C VAL A 86 32.34 -11.45 28.22
N ASP A 87 33.45 -12.06 28.64
CA ASP A 87 33.92 -12.12 30.02
C ASP A 87 32.91 -12.74 30.99
N ILE A 88 32.15 -13.75 30.55
CA ILE A 88 31.30 -14.55 31.43
C ILE A 88 32.15 -15.68 32.01
N PRO A 89 32.17 -15.90 33.34
CA PRO A 89 32.93 -16.98 33.95
C PRO A 89 32.57 -18.36 33.37
N PRO A 90 33.54 -19.24 33.04
CA PRO A 90 33.26 -20.53 32.41
C PRO A 90 32.28 -21.40 33.20
N TYR A 91 32.39 -21.38 34.52
CA TYR A 91 31.55 -22.15 35.46
C TYR A 91 30.12 -21.58 35.61
N GLN A 92 29.87 -20.34 35.19
CA GLN A 92 28.54 -19.75 35.27
C GLN A 92 27.65 -20.28 34.14
N SER A 93 26.53 -20.90 34.50
CA SER A 93 25.53 -21.34 33.53
C SER A 93 24.67 -20.17 33.07
N ILE A 94 24.59 -19.96 31.76
CA ILE A 94 23.74 -18.92 31.14
C ILE A 94 22.27 -19.13 31.54
N ALA A 95 21.81 -20.38 31.67
CA ALA A 95 20.45 -20.71 32.07
C ALA A 95 20.08 -20.14 33.45
N VAL A 96 21.02 -20.05 34.39
CA VAL A 96 20.76 -19.49 35.73
C VAL A 96 20.36 -18.02 35.64
N ASN A 97 20.95 -17.27 34.70
CA ASN A 97 20.58 -15.87 34.47
C ASN A 97 19.18 -15.74 33.84
N ILE A 98 18.76 -16.72 33.04
CA ILE A 98 17.45 -16.73 32.37
C ILE A 98 16.32 -17.12 33.33
N PHE A 99 16.53 -18.15 34.16
CA PHE A 99 15.49 -18.74 35.00
C PHE A 99 15.56 -18.34 36.48
N GLY A 100 16.65 -17.72 36.90
CA GLY A 100 16.94 -17.46 38.31
C GLY A 100 17.42 -18.70 39.07
N ASN A 101 17.79 -18.52 40.34
CA ASN A 101 18.37 -19.57 41.18
C ASN A 101 17.36 -20.67 41.58
N GLU A 102 16.06 -20.36 41.56
CA GLU A 102 15.00 -21.29 42.00
C GLU A 102 14.71 -22.42 40.99
N ALA A 103 15.10 -22.26 39.72
CA ALA A 103 14.81 -23.22 38.65
C ALA A 103 15.86 -24.36 38.50
N SER A 104 16.83 -24.47 39.41
CA SER A 104 18.03 -25.33 39.27
C SER A 104 17.72 -26.81 38.98
N LYS A 105 16.65 -27.36 39.57
CA LYS A 105 16.24 -28.76 39.37
C LYS A 105 15.60 -29.05 38.01
N GLU A 106 15.07 -28.03 37.34
CA GLU A 106 14.43 -28.18 36.03
C GLU A 106 15.40 -27.87 34.89
N ILE A 107 16.38 -26.97 35.13
CA ILE A 107 17.48 -26.67 34.20
C ILE A 107 18.29 -27.92 33.85
N SER A 108 18.50 -28.82 34.82
CA SER A 108 19.26 -30.06 34.60
C SER A 108 18.61 -31.00 33.57
N LYS A 109 17.29 -30.91 33.37
CA LYS A 109 16.53 -31.70 32.38
C LYS A 109 16.72 -31.21 30.94
N LEU A 110 17.26 -30.00 30.74
CA LEU A 110 17.42 -29.40 29.40
C LEU A 110 18.70 -29.85 28.66
N GLU A 111 19.51 -30.70 29.28
CA GLU A 111 20.77 -31.25 28.74
C GLU A 111 21.66 -30.16 28.10
N LEU A 112 21.79 -29.02 28.79
CA LEU A 112 22.50 -27.86 28.28
C LEU A 112 24.02 -28.09 28.36
N SER A 113 24.74 -27.90 27.25
CA SER A 113 26.17 -28.12 27.16
C SER A 113 26.90 -26.94 26.52
N ASP A 114 28.08 -26.61 27.05
CA ASP A 114 28.92 -25.53 26.55
C ASP A 114 29.54 -25.80 25.17
N LYS A 115 29.48 -27.07 24.72
CA LYS A 115 29.88 -27.49 23.36
C LYS A 115 28.83 -27.13 22.31
N MET A 116 27.59 -26.88 22.71
CA MET A 116 26.51 -26.50 21.80
C MET A 116 26.73 -25.09 21.26
N THR A 117 26.10 -24.80 20.12
CA THR A 117 25.99 -23.41 19.66
C THR A 117 25.09 -22.61 20.60
N LEU A 118 25.39 -21.33 20.79
CA LEU A 118 24.60 -20.44 21.62
C LEU A 118 23.13 -20.36 21.16
N LYS A 119 22.89 -20.47 19.84
CA LYS A 119 21.56 -20.57 19.25
C LYS A 119 20.81 -21.79 19.78
N GLN A 120 21.39 -22.99 19.69
CA GLN A 120 20.73 -24.21 20.17
C GLN A 120 20.47 -24.15 21.68
N TYR A 121 21.46 -23.67 22.45
CA TYR A 121 21.35 -23.50 23.89
C TYR A 121 20.16 -22.59 24.25
N TYR A 122 20.10 -21.40 23.63
CA TYR A 122 19.05 -20.43 23.91
C TYR A 122 17.68 -20.87 23.38
N GLN A 123 17.62 -21.58 22.24
CA GLN A 123 16.38 -22.14 21.72
C GLN A 123 15.77 -23.16 22.69
N ARG A 124 16.58 -24.04 23.31
CA ARG A 124 16.09 -24.95 24.35
C ARG A 124 15.51 -24.19 25.54
N CYS A 125 16.18 -23.14 25.99
CA CYS A 125 15.68 -22.29 27.07
C CYS A 125 14.36 -21.60 26.68
N LEU A 126 14.25 -21.08 25.46
CA LEU A 126 13.06 -20.41 24.98
C LEU A 126 11.86 -21.38 24.86
N LEU A 127 12.08 -22.61 24.40
CA LEU A 127 11.05 -23.65 24.33
C LEU A 127 10.59 -24.08 25.73
N TYR A 128 11.51 -24.13 26.70
CA TYR A 128 11.16 -24.35 28.10
C TYR A 128 10.25 -23.23 28.63
N CYS A 129 10.67 -21.97 28.45
CA CYS A 129 9.87 -20.81 28.84
C CYS A 129 8.50 -20.79 28.19
N LYS A 130 8.39 -21.24 26.93
CA LYS A 130 7.10 -21.33 26.22
C LYS A 130 6.03 -22.04 27.05
N THR A 131 6.37 -23.18 27.64
CA THR A 131 5.42 -24.00 28.40
C THR A 131 5.31 -23.51 29.84
N HIS A 132 6.43 -23.28 30.52
CA HIS A 132 6.45 -23.10 31.97
C HIS A 132 6.33 -21.63 32.43
N VAL A 133 6.81 -20.68 31.62
CA VAL A 133 6.85 -19.25 31.99
C VAL A 133 5.75 -18.48 31.25
N PHE A 134 5.66 -18.68 29.94
CA PHE A 134 4.71 -17.95 29.09
C PHE A 134 3.30 -18.53 29.18
N ASN A 135 3.18 -19.80 29.60
CA ASN A 135 1.94 -20.58 29.59
C ASN A 135 1.31 -20.66 28.18
N LEU A 136 2.14 -20.96 27.18
CA LEU A 136 1.77 -21.07 25.76
C LEU A 136 2.10 -22.45 25.17
N PRO A 137 1.71 -23.59 25.80
CA PRO A 137 2.06 -24.92 25.32
C PRO A 137 1.56 -25.21 23.90
N TYR A 138 0.44 -24.58 23.52
CA TYR A 138 -0.20 -24.73 22.21
C TYR A 138 0.53 -24.03 21.06
N LEU A 139 1.51 -23.17 21.35
CA LEU A 139 2.23 -22.43 20.32
C LEU A 139 3.22 -23.35 19.60
N ASP A 140 3.12 -23.38 18.27
CA ASP A 140 4.01 -24.15 17.41
C ASP A 140 5.47 -23.68 17.56
N ASP A 141 6.37 -24.64 17.77
CA ASP A 141 7.80 -24.37 17.98
C ASP A 141 8.46 -23.73 16.76
N LYS A 142 8.11 -24.13 15.54
CA LYS A 142 8.63 -23.51 14.31
C LYS A 142 8.19 -22.05 14.21
N ILE A 143 6.95 -21.77 14.62
CA ILE A 143 6.42 -20.40 14.65
C ILE A 143 7.20 -19.56 15.67
N LEU A 144 7.40 -20.08 16.88
CA LEU A 144 8.15 -19.41 17.94
C LEU A 144 9.62 -19.21 17.58
N LEU A 145 10.26 -20.17 16.91
CA LEU A 145 11.69 -20.12 16.64
C LEU A 145 12.05 -19.34 15.38
N ASP A 146 11.28 -19.42 14.30
CA ASP A 146 11.77 -19.03 12.96
C ASP A 146 11.00 -17.87 12.29
N ARG A 147 9.69 -17.73 12.53
CA ARG A 147 8.82 -16.97 11.60
C ARG A 147 8.91 -15.43 11.69
N TYR A 148 9.20 -14.85 12.85
CA TYR A 148 8.93 -13.40 13.07
C TYR A 148 10.18 -12.56 13.36
N THR A 149 11.05 -13.06 14.23
CA THR A 149 12.36 -12.47 14.52
C THR A 149 13.35 -13.59 14.76
N LYS A 150 14.55 -13.50 14.16
CA LYS A 150 15.61 -14.50 14.37
C LYS A 150 16.13 -14.50 15.81
N ILE A 151 15.93 -13.38 16.51
CA ILE A 151 16.40 -13.14 17.87
C ILE A 151 15.19 -12.71 18.71
N LYS A 152 14.97 -13.40 19.80
CA LYS A 152 13.89 -13.17 20.76
C LYS A 152 14.50 -13.18 22.15
N SER A 153 14.13 -12.20 22.95
CA SER A 153 14.49 -12.15 24.37
C SER A 153 13.34 -12.73 25.19
N ILE A 154 13.66 -13.61 26.13
CA ILE A 154 12.73 -14.27 27.04
C ILE A 154 12.14 -13.24 28.01
N SER A 155 12.97 -12.37 28.60
CA SER A 155 12.49 -11.32 29.52
C SER A 155 11.51 -10.37 28.82
N MET A 156 11.85 -9.94 27.60
CA MET A 156 10.98 -9.06 26.81
C MET A 156 9.66 -9.74 26.44
N ILE A 157 9.66 -11.02 26.03
CA ILE A 157 8.42 -11.77 25.77
C ILE A 157 7.56 -11.87 27.04
N THR A 158 8.19 -12.13 28.19
CA THR A 158 7.50 -12.24 29.48
C THR A 158 6.77 -10.94 29.83
N GLU A 159 7.48 -9.81 29.78
CA GLU A 159 6.90 -8.49 30.05
C GLU A 159 5.82 -8.11 29.03
N THR A 160 6.03 -8.42 27.75
CA THR A 160 5.05 -8.17 26.70
C THR A 160 3.78 -8.99 26.91
N LEU A 161 3.89 -10.27 27.28
CA LEU A 161 2.73 -11.11 27.60
C LEU A 161 1.97 -10.59 28.81
N LYS A 162 2.68 -10.12 29.84
CA LYS A 162 2.08 -9.49 31.02
C LYS A 162 1.22 -8.29 30.62
N VAL A 163 1.78 -7.34 29.87
CA VAL A 163 1.06 -6.13 29.39
C VAL A 163 -0.09 -6.49 28.45
N LEU A 164 0.11 -7.44 27.53
CA LEU A 164 -0.96 -7.88 26.62
C LEU A 164 -2.15 -8.48 27.38
N ARG A 165 -1.90 -9.31 28.39
CA ARG A 165 -2.94 -9.97 29.19
C ARG A 165 -3.63 -9.00 30.15
N THR A 166 -2.86 -8.13 30.82
CA THR A 166 -3.38 -7.23 31.87
C THR A 166 -3.93 -5.92 31.30
N ASP A 167 -3.11 -5.17 30.58
CA ASP A 167 -3.45 -3.81 30.15
C ASP A 167 -4.30 -3.80 28.87
N VAL A 168 -4.03 -4.74 27.93
CA VAL A 168 -4.80 -4.84 26.68
C VAL A 168 -5.94 -5.87 26.80
N GLY A 169 -5.86 -6.83 27.71
CA GLY A 169 -6.86 -7.89 27.88
C GLY A 169 -6.90 -8.88 26.72
N TYR A 170 -5.74 -9.28 26.19
CA TYR A 170 -5.63 -10.36 25.21
C TYR A 170 -5.91 -11.69 25.89
N ASP A 171 -6.77 -12.50 25.27
CA ASP A 171 -6.96 -13.90 25.63
C ASP A 171 -5.99 -14.79 24.83
N GLU A 172 -5.90 -16.06 25.24
CA GLU A 172 -5.06 -17.06 24.57
C GLU A 172 -5.49 -17.27 23.11
N LYS A 173 -6.78 -17.06 22.77
CA LYS A 173 -7.29 -17.19 21.39
C LYS A 173 -6.72 -16.11 20.47
N ILE A 174 -6.66 -14.86 20.91
CA ILE A 174 -6.09 -13.75 20.15
C ILE A 174 -4.58 -13.95 19.95
N ILE A 175 -3.86 -14.37 21.00
CA ILE A 175 -2.43 -14.68 20.93
C ILE A 175 -2.20 -15.84 19.96
N LYS A 176 -3.00 -16.90 20.02
CA LYS A 176 -2.93 -18.04 19.10
C LYS A 176 -3.15 -17.63 17.64
N LYS A 177 -4.10 -16.71 17.39
CA LYS A 177 -4.35 -16.19 16.03
C LYS A 177 -3.21 -15.31 15.53
N ASN A 178 -2.53 -14.58 16.42
CA ASN A 178 -1.45 -13.66 16.06
C ASN A 178 -0.19 -13.89 16.92
N PRO A 179 0.52 -15.03 16.80
CA PRO A 179 1.59 -15.35 17.75
C PRO A 179 2.76 -14.37 17.75
N TRP A 180 2.94 -13.62 16.67
CA TRP A 180 4.00 -12.63 16.54
C TRP A 180 3.87 -11.45 17.51
N VAL A 181 2.68 -11.17 18.05
CA VAL A 181 2.46 -10.05 18.98
C VAL A 181 3.29 -10.14 20.25
N ILE A 182 3.74 -11.35 20.63
CA ILE A 182 4.61 -11.56 21.80
C ILE A 182 6.00 -10.92 21.62
N THR A 183 6.35 -10.53 20.39
CA THR A 183 7.62 -9.85 20.06
C THR A 183 7.50 -8.32 20.05
N ALA A 184 6.31 -7.78 20.38
CA ALA A 184 6.16 -6.35 20.56
C ALA A 184 6.93 -5.86 21.79
N SER A 185 7.24 -4.57 21.86
CA SER A 185 7.83 -3.94 23.04
C SER A 185 6.74 -3.57 24.04
N SER A 186 6.85 -4.06 25.28
CA SER A 186 5.93 -3.73 26.38
C SER A 186 5.83 -2.22 26.61
N ASP A 187 6.95 -1.50 26.51
CA ASP A 187 6.99 -0.05 26.64
C ASP A 187 6.29 0.66 25.48
N ASN A 188 6.42 0.15 24.25
CA ASN A 188 5.67 0.70 23.12
C ASN A 188 4.17 0.51 23.31
N ILE A 189 3.73 -0.64 23.84
CA ILE A 189 2.32 -0.91 24.13
C ILE A 189 1.80 0.06 25.20
N ARG A 190 2.53 0.23 26.32
CA ARG A 190 2.17 1.21 27.36
C ARG A 190 2.15 2.64 26.82
N SER A 191 3.08 2.98 25.94
CA SER A 191 3.12 4.28 25.27
C SER A 191 1.90 4.49 24.37
N LEU A 192 1.48 3.48 23.60
CA LEU A 192 0.25 3.53 22.80
C LEU A 192 -0.99 3.75 23.68
N LEU A 193 -1.11 3.01 24.79
CA LEU A 193 -2.24 3.11 25.71
C LEU A 193 -2.31 4.45 26.44
N SER A 194 -1.16 5.03 26.82
CA SER A 194 -1.10 6.32 27.52
C SER A 194 -1.29 7.52 26.60
N ASN A 195 -0.88 7.42 25.33
CA ASN A 195 -0.95 8.54 24.39
C ASN A 195 -2.24 8.62 23.59
N PHE A 196 -3.05 7.55 23.56
CA PHE A 196 -4.29 7.50 22.79
C PHE A 196 -5.44 6.96 23.64
N THR A 197 -6.52 7.73 23.76
CA THR A 197 -7.82 7.24 24.25
C THR A 197 -8.50 6.37 23.18
N ASP A 198 -8.44 6.85 21.95
CA ASP A 198 -8.98 6.23 20.75
C ASP A 198 -8.13 6.58 19.54
N ILE A 199 -8.27 5.79 18.48
CA ILE A 199 -7.72 6.08 17.15
C ILE A 199 -8.89 6.12 16.19
N LEU A 200 -9.17 7.32 15.66
CA LEU A 200 -10.31 7.58 14.75
C LEU A 200 -11.65 7.19 15.40
N GLY A 201 -11.87 7.47 16.68
CA GLY A 201 -13.10 7.10 17.40
C GLY A 201 -13.25 5.60 17.70
N ILE A 202 -12.20 4.79 17.52
CA ILE A 202 -12.15 3.40 18.00
C ILE A 202 -11.31 3.38 19.28
N PRO A 203 -11.87 2.97 20.44
CA PRO A 203 -11.12 2.89 21.69
C PRO A 203 -9.81 2.11 21.53
N ILE A 204 -8.70 2.63 22.09
CA ILE A 204 -7.35 2.14 21.80
C ILE A 204 -7.20 0.63 22.03
N VAL A 205 -7.72 0.11 23.15
CA VAL A 205 -7.66 -1.32 23.48
C VAL A 205 -8.36 -2.18 22.42
N LYS A 206 -9.55 -1.74 21.97
CA LYS A 206 -10.31 -2.40 20.89
C LYS A 206 -9.58 -2.28 19.56
N CYS A 207 -8.93 -1.15 19.30
CA CYS A 207 -8.15 -0.91 18.10
C CYS A 207 -6.95 -1.87 18.03
N LEU A 208 -6.17 -2.00 19.11
CA LEU A 208 -5.02 -2.90 19.19
C LEU A 208 -5.42 -4.37 19.02
N LYS A 209 -6.53 -4.82 19.62
CA LYS A 209 -7.08 -6.18 19.40
C LYS A 209 -7.47 -6.44 17.95
N LYS A 210 -8.15 -5.47 17.32
CA LYS A 210 -8.63 -5.60 15.93
C LYS A 210 -7.51 -5.49 14.91
N TYR A 211 -6.48 -4.70 15.22
CA TYR A 211 -5.33 -4.43 14.34
C TYR A 211 -4.01 -4.64 15.10
N PRO A 212 -3.61 -5.89 15.40
CA PRO A 212 -2.45 -6.17 16.25
C PRO A 212 -1.11 -5.66 15.73
N TYR A 213 -1.02 -5.27 14.45
CA TYR A 213 0.22 -4.75 13.89
C TYR A 213 0.55 -3.35 14.40
N LEU A 214 -0.45 -2.63 14.92
CA LEU A 214 -0.26 -1.34 15.56
C LEU A 214 0.63 -1.42 16.80
N LEU A 215 0.74 -2.60 17.45
CA LEU A 215 1.64 -2.82 18.58
C LEU A 215 3.13 -2.56 18.23
N PHE A 216 3.47 -2.62 16.95
CA PHE A 216 4.82 -2.42 16.41
C PHE A 216 5.02 -1.04 15.78
N GLU A 217 3.96 -0.25 15.69
CA GLU A 217 4.03 1.07 15.10
C GLU A 217 4.42 2.11 16.16
N ASP A 218 5.13 3.13 15.70
CA ASP A 218 5.62 4.20 16.56
C ASP A 218 4.51 5.21 16.87
N VAL A 219 4.34 5.52 18.16
CA VAL A 219 3.32 6.44 18.66
C VAL A 219 3.40 7.81 17.98
N GLU A 220 4.62 8.34 17.83
CA GLU A 220 4.84 9.64 17.21
C GLU A 220 4.52 9.62 15.71
N ASN A 221 4.88 8.54 15.01
CA ASN A 221 4.48 8.36 13.62
C ASN A 221 2.95 8.32 13.45
N ILE A 222 2.22 7.62 14.32
CA ILE A 222 0.75 7.57 14.30
C ILE A 222 0.17 8.98 14.51
N LYS A 223 0.63 9.73 15.54
CA LYS A 223 0.17 11.10 15.80
C LYS A 223 0.34 12.00 14.58
N ARG A 224 1.53 11.98 13.97
CA ARG A 224 1.81 12.80 12.79
C ARG A 224 0.98 12.39 11.58
N LEU A 225 0.72 11.10 11.38
CA LEU A 225 -0.16 10.63 10.32
C LEU A 225 -1.60 11.12 10.51
N LEU A 226 -2.13 11.08 11.74
CA LEU A 226 -3.47 11.62 12.05
C LEU A 226 -3.56 13.11 11.69
N ILE A 227 -2.56 13.91 12.09
CA ILE A 227 -2.46 15.34 11.71
C ILE A 227 -2.43 15.51 10.19
N LEU A 228 -1.70 14.65 9.46
CA LEU A 228 -1.70 14.70 7.99
C LEU A 228 -3.05 14.33 7.39
N PHE A 229 -3.77 13.37 7.96
CA PHE A 229 -5.10 13.00 7.47
C PHE A 229 -6.06 14.18 7.61
N GLU A 230 -6.02 14.91 8.72
CA GLU A 230 -6.77 16.15 8.92
C GLU A 230 -6.34 17.23 7.93
N LYS A 231 -5.03 17.50 7.82
CA LYS A 231 -4.47 18.50 6.90
C LYS A 231 -4.88 18.29 5.44
N TYR A 232 -4.96 17.04 5.00
CA TYR A 232 -5.39 16.68 3.65
C TYR A 232 -6.88 16.35 3.57
N GLU A 233 -7.67 16.69 4.59
CA GLU A 233 -9.09 16.40 4.80
C GLU A 233 -9.49 15.03 4.25
N ILE A 234 -8.78 14.00 4.73
CA ILE A 234 -9.05 12.60 4.42
C ILE A 234 -10.09 12.12 5.43
N PRO A 235 -11.30 11.74 4.99
CA PRO A 235 -12.33 11.27 5.91
C PRO A 235 -11.87 10.04 6.71
N ASP A 236 -12.12 10.04 8.02
CA ASP A 236 -11.85 8.91 8.92
C ASP A 236 -12.35 7.58 8.38
N LYS A 237 -13.54 7.57 7.74
CA LYS A 237 -14.12 6.38 7.12
C LYS A 237 -13.20 5.73 6.09
N TYR A 238 -12.41 6.52 5.35
CA TYR A 238 -11.47 6.01 4.36
C TYR A 238 -10.25 5.41 5.04
N VAL A 239 -9.73 6.07 6.07
CA VAL A 239 -8.62 5.55 6.87
C VAL A 239 -9.02 4.24 7.58
N LYS A 240 -10.20 4.20 8.21
CA LYS A 240 -10.79 3.00 8.84
C LYS A 240 -10.95 1.84 7.87
N SER A 241 -11.30 2.13 6.61
CA SER A 241 -11.42 1.10 5.57
C SER A 241 -10.06 0.46 5.22
N TYR A 242 -8.95 1.15 5.51
CA TYR A 242 -7.60 0.66 5.22
C TYR A 242 -6.59 1.08 6.31
N MET A 243 -6.75 0.54 7.52
CA MET A 243 -5.91 0.84 8.69
C MET A 243 -4.42 0.50 8.49
N LYS A 244 -4.07 -0.30 7.48
CA LYS A 244 -2.67 -0.60 7.13
C LYS A 244 -1.88 0.66 6.72
N VAL A 245 -2.52 1.81 6.52
CA VAL A 245 -1.85 3.10 6.30
C VAL A 245 -0.92 3.49 7.45
N PHE A 246 -1.20 3.08 8.68
CA PHE A 246 -0.34 3.35 9.84
C PHE A 246 1.04 2.68 9.77
N LYS A 247 1.24 1.71 8.86
CA LYS A 247 2.54 1.07 8.61
C LYS A 247 3.52 1.93 7.79
N ILE A 248 3.05 3.06 7.26
CA ILE A 248 3.84 3.95 6.42
C ILE A 248 4.43 5.04 7.31
N SER A 249 5.66 5.46 7.04
CA SER A 249 6.19 6.62 7.74
C SER A 249 5.46 7.90 7.31
N ASN A 250 5.38 8.87 8.20
CA ASN A 250 4.79 10.17 7.92
C ASN A 250 5.38 10.83 6.67
N GLU A 251 6.70 10.78 6.53
CA GLU A 251 7.43 11.37 5.41
C GLU A 251 7.05 10.68 4.09
N ALA A 252 7.03 9.35 4.08
CA ALA A 252 6.64 8.60 2.90
C ALA A 252 5.15 8.80 2.56
N PHE A 253 4.27 9.00 3.54
CA PHE A 253 2.88 9.35 3.28
C PHE A 253 2.78 10.71 2.61
N TYR A 254 3.46 11.73 3.16
CA TYR A 254 3.50 13.08 2.61
C TYR A 254 4.03 13.12 1.17
N GLU A 255 5.14 12.45 0.89
CA GLU A 255 5.69 12.38 -0.47
C GLU A 255 4.72 11.72 -1.45
N ARG A 256 4.09 10.61 -1.03
CA ARG A 256 3.19 9.85 -1.90
C ARG A 256 1.91 10.62 -2.21
N ILE A 257 1.35 11.35 -1.24
CA ILE A 257 0.13 12.14 -1.48
C ILE A 257 0.41 13.35 -2.36
N GLU A 258 1.55 14.02 -2.18
CA GLU A 258 1.98 15.10 -3.06
C GLU A 258 2.27 14.62 -4.49
N MET A 259 2.93 13.46 -4.63
CA MET A 259 3.11 12.81 -5.93
C MET A 259 1.75 12.49 -6.59
N MET A 260 0.79 11.97 -5.82
CA MET A 260 -0.54 11.61 -6.32
C MET A 260 -1.30 12.85 -6.83
N LYS A 261 -1.19 13.99 -6.15
CA LYS A 261 -1.81 15.26 -6.56
C LYS A 261 -1.23 15.80 -7.88
N ARG A 262 0.07 15.59 -8.12
CA ARG A 262 0.78 16.12 -9.30
C ARG A 262 0.66 15.21 -10.52
N HIS A 263 0.54 13.90 -10.30
CA HIS A 263 0.55 12.93 -11.39
C HIS A 263 -0.79 12.92 -12.15
N PRO A 264 -0.80 13.05 -13.49
CA PRO A 264 -2.03 13.22 -14.28
C PRO A 264 -3.04 12.08 -14.07
N ASP A 265 -2.58 10.82 -14.17
CA ASP A 265 -3.47 9.65 -14.04
C ASP A 265 -3.97 9.37 -12.61
N LEU A 266 -3.31 9.97 -11.60
CA LEU A 266 -3.62 9.73 -10.20
C LEU A 266 -4.40 10.87 -9.57
N ASN A 267 -4.18 12.10 -10.03
CA ASN A 267 -4.84 13.29 -9.50
C ASN A 267 -6.37 13.19 -9.68
N ILE A 268 -6.85 12.56 -10.76
CA ILE A 268 -8.27 12.27 -10.97
C ILE A 268 -8.87 11.58 -9.74
N TRP A 269 -8.11 10.70 -9.10
CA TRP A 269 -8.52 9.87 -7.96
C TRP A 269 -8.15 10.45 -6.60
N TYR A 270 -7.64 11.68 -6.54
CA TYR A 270 -7.44 12.39 -5.27
C TYR A 270 -8.80 12.54 -4.57
N LYS A 271 -8.84 12.25 -3.25
CA LYS A 271 -10.06 12.14 -2.42
C LYS A 271 -10.98 10.94 -2.73
N HIS A 272 -10.61 10.03 -3.63
CA HIS A 272 -11.36 8.79 -3.83
C HIS A 272 -11.28 7.89 -2.57
N PRO A 273 -12.33 7.13 -2.19
CA PRO A 273 -12.29 6.25 -1.00
C PRO A 273 -11.12 5.27 -0.94
N ARG A 274 -10.64 4.83 -2.11
CA ARG A 274 -9.48 3.91 -2.24
C ARG A 274 -8.12 4.61 -2.36
N MET A 275 -8.08 5.94 -2.29
CA MET A 275 -6.83 6.71 -2.34
C MET A 275 -5.83 6.23 -1.29
N VAL A 276 -6.28 6.06 -0.04
CA VAL A 276 -5.44 5.59 1.06
C VAL A 276 -4.78 4.26 0.70
N GLN A 277 -5.54 3.32 0.14
CA GLN A 277 -5.01 2.03 -0.29
C GLN A 277 -3.97 2.14 -1.41
N MET A 278 -4.18 3.02 -2.40
CA MET A 278 -3.21 3.29 -3.47
C MET A 278 -1.91 3.89 -2.93
N LEU A 279 -2.00 4.85 -2.00
CA LEU A 279 -0.84 5.42 -1.33
C LEU A 279 -0.05 4.36 -0.56
N CYS A 280 -0.74 3.41 0.08
CA CYS A 280 -0.10 2.30 0.77
C CYS A 280 0.61 1.34 -0.19
N GLN A 281 0.01 1.07 -1.34
CA GLN A 281 0.50 0.14 -2.35
C GLN A 281 1.22 0.85 -3.51
N ILE A 282 1.95 1.95 -3.21
CA ILE A 282 2.48 2.85 -4.24
C ILE A 282 3.35 2.17 -5.30
N LYS A 283 4.17 1.18 -4.91
CA LYS A 283 5.00 0.42 -5.85
C LYS A 283 4.12 -0.31 -6.87
N LYS A 284 3.11 -1.03 -6.38
CA LYS A 284 2.14 -1.72 -7.22
C LYS A 284 1.38 -0.73 -8.11
N THR A 285 0.91 0.36 -7.54
CA THR A 285 0.21 1.42 -8.29
C THR A 285 1.08 1.99 -9.42
N ARG A 286 2.36 2.30 -9.16
CA ARG A 286 3.30 2.80 -10.18
C ARG A 286 3.53 1.78 -11.30
N HIS A 287 3.81 0.52 -10.96
CA HIS A 287 3.96 -0.54 -11.96
C HIS A 287 2.69 -0.71 -12.81
N ARG A 288 1.51 -0.55 -12.21
CA ARG A 288 0.24 -0.65 -12.94
C ARG A 288 0.01 0.54 -13.87
N ILE A 289 0.34 1.75 -13.45
CA ILE A 289 0.29 2.93 -14.32
C ILE A 289 1.23 2.74 -15.51
N GLN A 290 2.47 2.33 -15.27
CA GLN A 290 3.43 2.04 -16.34
C GLN A 290 2.89 1.00 -17.32
N TYR A 291 2.29 -0.08 -16.81
CA TYR A 291 1.67 -1.10 -17.65
C TYR A 291 0.52 -0.54 -18.49
N VAL A 292 -0.38 0.24 -17.89
CA VAL A 292 -1.50 0.88 -18.61
C VAL A 292 -0.99 1.82 -19.71
N ASN A 293 0.10 2.56 -19.45
CA ASN A 293 0.69 3.50 -20.39
C ASN A 293 1.41 2.82 -21.56
N ILE A 294 2.11 1.71 -21.31
CA ILE A 294 2.75 0.90 -22.37
C ILE A 294 1.70 0.36 -23.35
N MET A 295 0.52 0.00 -22.84
CA MET A 295 -0.58 -0.51 -23.64
C MET A 295 -1.38 0.59 -24.36
N ASP A 296 -0.95 1.87 -24.28
CA ASP A 296 -1.68 3.07 -24.74
C ASP A 296 -3.15 3.08 -24.30
N SER A 297 -3.36 2.64 -23.05
CA SER A 297 -4.67 2.21 -22.57
C SER A 297 -5.15 3.13 -21.44
N SER A 298 -4.89 4.44 -21.55
CA SER A 298 -5.20 5.46 -20.53
C SER A 298 -6.64 5.42 -20.00
N LYS A 299 -7.58 4.89 -20.79
CA LYS A 299 -8.95 4.59 -20.39
C LYS A 299 -9.00 3.80 -19.08
N TRP A 300 -8.13 2.82 -18.91
CA TRP A 300 -8.08 1.89 -17.79
C TRP A 300 -7.41 2.43 -16.53
N ALA A 301 -6.95 3.69 -16.55
CA ALA A 301 -6.29 4.33 -15.42
C ALA A 301 -7.28 4.65 -14.28
N ASN A 302 -7.68 3.65 -13.51
CA ASN A 302 -8.64 3.78 -12.41
C ASN A 302 -8.24 3.02 -11.13
N PRO A 303 -8.84 3.32 -9.96
CA PRO A 303 -8.40 2.75 -8.69
C PRO A 303 -8.51 1.23 -8.61
N GLN A 304 -9.45 0.60 -9.33
CA GLN A 304 -9.55 -0.86 -9.38
C GLN A 304 -8.38 -1.44 -10.17
N ALA A 305 -8.07 -0.89 -11.34
CA ALA A 305 -6.95 -1.34 -12.18
C ALA A 305 -5.59 -1.19 -11.47
N PHE A 306 -5.39 -0.09 -10.73
CA PHE A 306 -4.16 0.12 -9.98
C PHE A 306 -3.97 -0.84 -8.80
N LEU A 307 -5.06 -1.37 -8.26
CA LEU A 307 -5.05 -2.23 -7.07
C LEU A 307 -5.24 -3.73 -7.40
N SER A 308 -5.63 -4.08 -8.62
CA SER A 308 -5.92 -5.47 -9.03
C SER A 308 -4.66 -6.30 -9.26
N SER A 309 -4.84 -7.62 -9.42
CA SER A 309 -3.80 -8.50 -9.97
C SER A 309 -3.62 -8.26 -11.48
N LYS A 310 -2.54 -8.81 -12.04
CA LYS A 310 -2.26 -8.74 -13.49
C LYS A 310 -3.37 -9.45 -14.28
N THR A 311 -3.68 -10.68 -13.88
CA THR A 311 -4.73 -11.50 -14.49
C THR A 311 -6.10 -10.81 -14.57
N VAL A 312 -6.50 -10.08 -13.53
CA VAL A 312 -7.77 -9.34 -13.52
C VAL A 312 -7.71 -8.13 -14.45
N LEU A 313 -6.56 -7.46 -14.51
CA LEU A 313 -6.37 -6.32 -15.40
C LEU A 313 -6.39 -6.76 -16.87
N ASP A 314 -5.66 -7.81 -17.22
CA ASP A 314 -5.57 -8.35 -18.59
C ASP A 314 -6.96 -8.80 -19.09
N LYS A 315 -7.73 -9.49 -18.23
CA LYS A 315 -9.13 -9.84 -18.53
C LYS A 315 -10.01 -8.61 -18.75
N SER A 316 -9.81 -7.57 -17.94
CA SER A 316 -10.57 -6.32 -18.10
C SER A 316 -10.23 -5.68 -19.45
N MET A 317 -8.94 -5.62 -19.81
CA MET A 317 -8.48 -5.11 -21.10
C MET A 317 -9.08 -5.87 -22.29
N GLN A 318 -9.16 -7.20 -22.22
CA GLN A 318 -9.79 -8.03 -23.25
C GLN A 318 -11.29 -7.73 -23.40
N ILE A 319 -11.98 -7.45 -22.30
CA ILE A 319 -13.43 -7.21 -22.28
C ILE A 319 -13.79 -5.78 -22.76
N GLY A 320 -12.87 -4.83 -22.75
CA GLY A 320 -13.13 -3.47 -23.25
C GLY A 320 -13.96 -2.56 -22.31
N LEU A 321 -14.45 -3.08 -21.18
CA LEU A 321 -15.24 -2.34 -20.18
C LEU A 321 -14.39 -1.57 -19.16
N VAL A 322 -14.27 -0.26 -19.37
CA VAL A 322 -13.38 0.63 -18.63
C VAL A 322 -14.00 1.18 -17.34
N SER A 323 -15.29 1.55 -17.39
CA SER A 323 -15.88 2.40 -16.35
C SER A 323 -16.67 1.63 -15.29
N SER A 324 -16.50 2.04 -14.04
CA SER A 324 -17.33 1.61 -12.91
C SER A 324 -18.20 2.75 -12.40
N LYS A 325 -19.44 2.43 -11.98
CA LYS A 325 -20.39 3.42 -11.45
C LYS A 325 -19.80 4.22 -10.28
N ARG A 326 -19.05 3.57 -9.39
CA ARG A 326 -18.44 4.22 -8.22
C ARG A 326 -17.36 5.23 -8.61
N ASN A 327 -16.52 4.88 -9.58
CA ASN A 327 -15.48 5.77 -10.09
C ASN A 327 -16.10 6.95 -10.83
N LEU A 328 -17.13 6.71 -11.66
CA LEU A 328 -17.85 7.76 -12.37
C LEU A 328 -18.52 8.73 -11.40
N LYS A 329 -19.25 8.22 -10.40
CA LYS A 329 -19.81 9.03 -9.32
C LYS A 329 -18.77 9.92 -8.65
N HIS A 330 -17.58 9.39 -8.36
CA HIS A 330 -16.49 10.18 -7.79
C HIS A 330 -16.04 11.32 -8.71
N VAL A 331 -15.80 11.03 -9.99
CA VAL A 331 -15.40 12.05 -10.98
C VAL A 331 -16.46 13.13 -11.12
N ILE A 332 -17.74 12.75 -11.28
CA ILE A 332 -18.85 13.68 -11.43
C ILE A 332 -19.03 14.54 -10.17
N MET A 333 -19.03 13.94 -8.98
CA MET A 333 -19.11 14.68 -7.72
C MET A 333 -17.92 15.63 -7.54
N LYS A 334 -16.72 15.23 -7.95
CA LYS A 334 -15.51 16.06 -7.85
C LYS A 334 -15.58 17.29 -8.76
N GLU A 335 -16.03 17.12 -9.99
CA GLU A 335 -16.04 18.19 -10.99
C GLU A 335 -17.29 19.09 -10.89
N LEU A 336 -18.47 18.53 -10.58
CA LEU A 336 -19.75 19.24 -10.56
C LEU A 336 -20.33 19.49 -9.16
N GLY A 337 -19.81 18.85 -8.11
CA GLY A 337 -20.35 18.95 -6.74
C GLY A 337 -21.67 18.20 -6.51
N VAL A 338 -22.31 17.70 -7.55
CA VAL A 338 -23.57 16.94 -7.52
C VAL A 338 -23.39 15.55 -8.11
N ASP A 339 -24.23 14.58 -7.73
CA ASP A 339 -24.19 13.21 -8.28
C ASP A 339 -25.21 13.03 -9.40
N GLU A 340 -24.76 13.16 -10.65
CA GLU A 340 -25.55 12.84 -11.86
C GLU A 340 -25.12 11.53 -12.52
N SER A 341 -24.38 10.68 -11.80
CA SER A 341 -23.87 9.43 -12.38
C SER A 341 -24.98 8.51 -12.90
N ASN A 342 -26.17 8.53 -12.27
CA ASN A 342 -27.30 7.71 -12.68
C ASN A 342 -27.86 8.08 -14.06
N LEU A 343 -27.75 9.35 -14.47
CA LEU A 343 -28.20 9.78 -15.80
C LEU A 343 -27.29 9.16 -16.86
N LEU A 344 -25.97 9.28 -16.69
CA LEU A 344 -24.98 8.71 -17.59
C LEU A 344 -25.12 7.19 -17.78
N LEU A 345 -25.55 6.45 -16.75
CA LEU A 345 -25.75 5.01 -16.83
C LEU A 345 -26.83 4.59 -17.85
N ARG A 346 -27.72 5.50 -18.24
CA ARG A 346 -28.77 5.25 -19.25
C ARG A 346 -28.20 5.12 -20.66
N HIS A 347 -27.00 5.66 -20.89
CA HIS A 347 -26.36 5.61 -22.19
C HIS A 347 -25.70 4.25 -22.43
N GLN A 348 -26.03 3.55 -23.51
CA GLN A 348 -25.57 2.17 -23.76
C GLN A 348 -24.05 1.98 -23.61
N HIS A 349 -23.27 2.97 -24.07
CA HIS A 349 -21.81 2.92 -24.10
C HIS A 349 -21.10 3.71 -23.00
N TRP A 350 -21.77 4.05 -21.89
CA TRP A 350 -21.14 4.80 -20.79
C TRP A 350 -19.89 4.14 -20.21
N LYS A 351 -19.74 2.81 -20.40
CA LYS A 351 -18.61 2.03 -19.90
C LYS A 351 -17.33 2.14 -20.72
N THR A 352 -17.36 2.77 -21.89
CA THR A 352 -16.24 2.76 -22.83
C THR A 352 -15.44 4.07 -22.85
N ALA A 353 -16.04 5.17 -22.38
CA ALA A 353 -15.38 6.46 -22.26
C ALA A 353 -14.29 6.45 -21.18
N ALA A 354 -13.14 7.06 -21.48
CA ALA A 354 -12.05 7.19 -20.51
C ALA A 354 -12.39 8.21 -19.42
N PHE A 355 -11.99 7.95 -18.17
CA PHE A 355 -12.21 8.93 -17.09
C PHE A 355 -11.46 10.25 -17.33
N ALA A 356 -10.28 10.22 -17.96
CA ALA A 356 -9.53 11.42 -18.31
C ALA A 356 -10.27 12.28 -19.34
N GLU A 357 -10.86 11.65 -20.37
CA GLU A 357 -11.68 12.32 -21.39
C GLU A 357 -12.92 12.98 -20.74
N VAL A 358 -13.62 12.24 -19.88
CA VAL A 358 -14.78 12.76 -19.13
C VAL A 358 -14.40 13.98 -18.27
N VAL A 359 -13.28 13.93 -17.55
CA VAL A 359 -12.78 15.05 -16.74
C VAL A 359 -12.46 16.26 -17.61
N ASN A 360 -11.77 16.06 -18.74
CA ASN A 360 -11.39 17.14 -19.63
C ASN A 360 -12.63 17.82 -20.25
N MET A 361 -13.59 17.03 -20.72
CA MET A 361 -14.85 17.55 -21.23
C MET A 361 -15.63 18.32 -20.15
N LEU A 362 -15.71 17.81 -18.91
CA LEU A 362 -16.37 18.53 -17.81
C LEU A 362 -15.72 19.87 -17.52
N LYS A 363 -14.37 19.94 -17.55
CA LYS A 363 -13.64 21.19 -17.39
C LYS A 363 -13.95 22.17 -18.53
N TYR A 364 -13.91 21.70 -19.77
CA TYR A 364 -14.29 22.49 -20.94
C TYR A 364 -15.72 23.05 -20.81
N LEU A 365 -16.69 22.20 -20.49
CA LEU A 365 -18.08 22.62 -20.34
C LEU A 365 -18.22 23.67 -19.24
N LYS A 366 -17.55 23.51 -18.09
CA LYS A 366 -17.57 24.49 -16.99
C LYS A 366 -16.98 25.86 -17.36
N MET A 367 -16.13 25.94 -18.38
CA MET A 367 -15.62 27.22 -18.87
C MET A 367 -16.65 28.00 -19.70
N HIS A 368 -17.68 27.33 -20.22
CA HIS A 368 -18.62 27.91 -21.17
C HIS A 368 -20.09 27.81 -20.76
N PHE A 369 -20.41 26.97 -19.77
CA PHE A 369 -21.75 26.62 -19.33
C PHE A 369 -21.81 26.54 -17.81
N THR A 370 -22.96 26.90 -17.25
CA THR A 370 -23.24 26.73 -15.82
C THR A 370 -23.51 25.26 -15.51
N ILE A 371 -23.36 24.86 -14.24
CA ILE A 371 -23.61 23.47 -13.80
C ILE A 371 -25.06 23.07 -14.11
N ASP A 372 -26.02 23.96 -13.89
CA ASP A 372 -27.44 23.69 -14.14
C ASP A 372 -27.77 23.50 -15.62
N GLU A 373 -26.98 24.08 -16.53
CA GLU A 373 -27.12 23.86 -17.98
C GLU A 373 -26.49 22.53 -18.42
N ILE A 374 -25.40 22.11 -17.75
CA ILE A 374 -24.67 20.86 -18.05
C ILE A 374 -25.46 19.64 -17.57
N ARG A 375 -26.03 19.68 -16.36
CA ARG A 375 -26.73 18.55 -15.72
C ARG A 375 -27.78 17.85 -16.61
N PRO A 376 -28.75 18.56 -17.24
CA PRO A 376 -29.73 17.91 -18.11
C PRO A 376 -29.10 17.28 -19.37
N ASN A 377 -27.92 17.76 -19.76
CA ASN A 377 -27.22 17.35 -20.98
C ASN A 377 -25.94 16.54 -20.67
N ILE A 378 -25.86 15.90 -19.49
CA ILE A 378 -24.62 15.31 -18.98
C ILE A 378 -24.01 14.25 -19.92
N HIS A 379 -24.81 13.59 -20.76
CA HIS A 379 -24.35 12.61 -21.75
C HIS A 379 -23.30 13.15 -22.71
N ILE A 380 -23.23 14.47 -22.90
CA ILE A 380 -22.24 15.12 -23.78
C ILE A 380 -20.80 14.84 -23.32
N VAL A 381 -20.60 14.49 -22.04
CA VAL A 381 -19.28 14.13 -21.49
C VAL A 381 -18.69 12.84 -22.05
N LEU A 382 -19.51 12.02 -22.73
CA LEU A 382 -19.07 10.77 -23.33
C LEU A 382 -18.53 10.94 -24.75
N TYR A 383 -18.66 12.14 -25.34
CA TYR A 383 -18.25 12.44 -26.71
C TYR A 383 -16.88 13.08 -26.74
N GLU A 384 -16.23 13.02 -27.89
CA GLU A 384 -14.93 13.65 -28.12
C GLU A 384 -15.04 15.18 -28.05
N GLN A 385 -14.15 15.81 -27.26
CA GLN A 385 -14.16 17.26 -27.03
C GLN A 385 -14.08 18.09 -28.32
N SER A 386 -13.20 17.72 -29.24
CA SER A 386 -13.01 18.36 -30.54
C SER A 386 -14.31 18.43 -31.37
N LYS A 387 -15.12 17.35 -31.35
CA LYS A 387 -16.39 17.29 -32.08
C LYS A 387 -17.45 18.16 -31.45
N VAL A 388 -17.56 18.12 -30.13
CA VAL A 388 -18.51 18.96 -29.39
C VAL A 388 -18.21 20.44 -29.61
N GLU A 389 -16.93 20.83 -29.55
CA GLU A 389 -16.48 22.19 -29.84
C GLU A 389 -16.90 22.65 -31.24
N LYS A 390 -16.53 21.88 -32.28
CA LYS A 390 -16.86 22.19 -33.68
C LYS A 390 -18.37 22.33 -33.89
N MET A 391 -19.14 21.37 -33.38
CA MET A 391 -20.60 21.38 -33.51
C MET A 391 -21.24 22.56 -32.78
N LEU A 392 -20.77 22.91 -31.58
CA LEU A 392 -21.28 24.08 -30.85
C LEU A 392 -20.97 25.39 -31.59
N VAL A 393 -19.79 25.52 -32.19
CA VAL A 393 -19.42 26.69 -33.01
C VAL A 393 -20.32 26.79 -34.24
N ASP A 394 -20.52 25.69 -34.96
CA ASP A 394 -21.38 25.64 -36.15
C ASP A 394 -22.84 25.99 -35.81
N LEU A 395 -23.38 25.43 -34.72
CA LEU A 395 -24.73 25.73 -34.24
C LEU A 395 -24.87 27.20 -33.84
N LYS A 396 -23.91 27.76 -33.10
CA LYS A 396 -23.93 29.18 -32.75
C LYS A 396 -23.86 30.03 -34.02
N ARG A 397 -22.97 29.74 -34.96
CA ARG A 397 -22.89 30.47 -36.23
C ARG A 397 -24.21 30.44 -37.02
N GLN A 398 -24.86 29.29 -37.08
CA GLN A 398 -26.11 29.09 -37.82
C GLN A 398 -27.29 29.83 -37.19
N TYR A 399 -27.43 29.77 -35.86
CA TYR A 399 -28.63 30.27 -35.18
C TYR A 399 -28.46 31.66 -34.54
N SER A 400 -27.24 32.13 -34.26
CA SER A 400 -27.02 33.45 -33.63
C SER A 400 -27.46 34.64 -34.50
N LYS A 401 -27.61 34.46 -35.81
CA LYS A 401 -28.09 35.50 -36.74
C LYS A 401 -29.60 35.42 -37.02
N SER A 402 -30.26 34.37 -36.55
CA SER A 402 -31.69 34.18 -36.78
C SER A 402 -32.51 34.96 -35.75
N LYS A 403 -33.30 35.94 -36.21
CA LYS A 403 -34.30 36.61 -35.34
C LYS A 403 -35.45 35.68 -34.91
N ARG A 404 -35.56 34.49 -35.51
CA ARG A 404 -36.68 33.56 -35.32
C ARG A 404 -36.44 32.54 -34.20
N TYR A 405 -35.18 32.27 -33.86
CA TYR A 405 -34.81 31.26 -32.87
C TYR A 405 -33.79 31.85 -31.90
N SER A 406 -34.19 32.03 -30.64
CA SER A 406 -33.30 32.42 -29.55
C SER A 406 -33.16 31.21 -28.61
N PHE A 407 -32.03 30.52 -28.70
CA PHE A 407 -31.75 29.35 -27.87
C PHE A 407 -30.94 29.75 -26.64
N THR A 408 -31.32 29.18 -25.49
CA THR A 408 -30.51 29.20 -24.27
C THR A 408 -29.28 28.29 -24.44
N ASN A 409 -28.26 28.50 -23.62
CA ASN A 409 -27.05 27.66 -23.63
C ASN A 409 -27.37 26.18 -23.35
N SER A 410 -28.31 25.88 -22.46
CA SER A 410 -28.78 24.50 -22.23
C SER A 410 -29.42 23.89 -23.49
N GLN A 411 -30.19 24.68 -24.24
CA GLN A 411 -30.76 24.23 -25.52
C GLN A 411 -29.69 24.03 -26.59
N TYR A 412 -28.63 24.84 -26.62
CA TYR A 412 -27.48 24.59 -27.51
C TYR A 412 -26.78 23.27 -27.19
N LEU A 413 -26.62 22.92 -25.91
CA LEU A 413 -26.06 21.61 -25.51
C LEU A 413 -26.97 20.45 -25.93
N ALA A 414 -28.28 20.58 -25.72
CA ALA A 414 -29.27 19.58 -26.15
C ALA A 414 -29.25 19.40 -27.67
N LEU A 415 -29.20 20.51 -28.43
CA LEU A 415 -29.14 20.50 -29.88
C LEU A 415 -27.81 19.91 -30.38
N CYS A 416 -26.70 20.19 -29.70
CA CYS A 416 -25.41 19.58 -30.01
C CYS A 416 -25.47 18.06 -29.86
N LEU A 417 -25.99 17.55 -28.74
CA LEU A 417 -26.21 16.12 -28.52
C LEU A 417 -27.10 15.51 -29.60
N TYR A 418 -28.21 16.17 -29.94
CA TYR A 418 -29.10 15.74 -31.00
C TYR A 418 -28.37 15.60 -32.34
N MET A 419 -27.58 16.61 -32.74
CA MET A 419 -26.87 16.59 -34.01
C MET A 419 -25.75 15.54 -34.06
N LEU A 420 -25.11 15.24 -32.92
CA LEU A 420 -24.08 14.19 -32.83
C LEU A 420 -24.68 12.78 -32.99
N GLU A 421 -25.93 12.57 -32.55
CA GLU A 421 -26.60 11.27 -32.56
C GLU A 421 -27.56 11.05 -33.73
N LYS A 422 -28.00 12.12 -34.40
CA LYS A 422 -29.01 12.07 -35.47
C LYS A 422 -28.67 11.04 -36.56
N ASP A 423 -27.42 11.05 -37.03
CA ASP A 423 -26.96 10.14 -38.09
C ASP A 423 -26.79 8.69 -37.61
N ASN A 424 -26.81 8.47 -36.29
CA ASN A 424 -26.69 7.17 -35.64
C ASN A 424 -28.02 6.66 -35.09
N HIS A 425 -29.15 7.29 -35.45
CA HIS A 425 -30.48 6.88 -34.98
C HIS A 425 -30.60 6.80 -33.44
N PHE A 426 -29.80 7.60 -32.71
CA PHE A 426 -29.80 7.64 -31.24
C PHE A 426 -29.47 6.29 -30.56
N THR A 427 -28.70 5.43 -31.22
CA THR A 427 -28.18 4.19 -30.62
C THR A 427 -27.06 4.45 -29.59
N GLY A 428 -26.51 5.66 -29.56
CA GLY A 428 -25.35 6.03 -28.76
C GLY A 428 -24.01 5.76 -29.44
N ASP A 429 -24.02 5.18 -30.65
CA ASP A 429 -22.82 4.86 -31.42
C ASP A 429 -22.09 6.11 -31.94
N GLY A 430 -22.70 7.30 -31.83
CA GLY A 430 -22.07 8.57 -32.17
C GLY A 430 -20.81 8.88 -31.36
N ILE A 431 -20.60 8.20 -30.24
CA ILE A 431 -19.35 8.22 -29.47
C ILE A 431 -18.15 7.75 -30.34
N TRP A 432 -18.34 6.78 -31.24
CA TRP A 432 -17.25 6.15 -31.99
C TRP A 432 -17.07 6.60 -33.44
N ASN A 433 -18.00 7.39 -33.99
CA ASN A 433 -17.91 7.82 -35.39
C ASN A 433 -16.69 8.72 -35.61
N LYS A 434 -15.55 8.11 -35.96
CA LYS A 434 -14.46 8.77 -36.69
C LYS A 434 -14.99 9.07 -38.09
N GLU A 435 -14.98 10.33 -38.48
CA GLU A 435 -15.60 10.90 -39.69
C GLU A 435 -15.66 9.94 -40.90
N ARG A 436 -16.79 9.24 -41.08
CA ARG A 436 -17.14 8.58 -42.35
C ARG A 436 -17.94 9.50 -43.29
N ASN A 437 -18.39 10.66 -42.80
CA ASN A 437 -19.39 11.49 -43.49
C ASN A 437 -18.82 12.49 -44.52
N ALA A 438 -17.50 12.49 -44.77
CA ALA A 438 -16.93 13.27 -45.87
C ALA A 438 -16.85 12.52 -47.23
N LYS A 439 -16.95 11.17 -47.23
CA LYS A 439 -16.72 10.38 -48.46
C LYS A 439 -17.98 9.87 -49.16
N HIS A 440 -19.12 9.78 -48.47
CA HIS A 440 -20.35 9.25 -49.09
C HIS A 440 -21.10 10.21 -50.02
N LYS A 441 -20.69 11.49 -50.12
CA LYS A 441 -21.29 12.45 -51.05
C LYS A 441 -20.59 12.49 -52.43
N TYR A 442 -19.43 11.86 -52.57
CA TYR A 442 -18.64 11.87 -53.82
C TYR A 442 -18.64 10.54 -54.58
N LEU A 443 -19.21 9.46 -54.02
CA LEU A 443 -19.18 8.11 -54.60
C LEU A 443 -20.46 7.71 -55.35
N LYS A 444 -21.38 8.65 -55.63
CA LYS A 444 -22.58 8.38 -56.45
C LYS A 444 -22.43 8.76 -57.93
N ASP A 445 -21.35 9.42 -58.33
CA ASP A 445 -21.17 9.93 -59.70
C ASP A 445 -20.13 9.18 -60.56
N GLU A 446 -19.49 8.11 -60.08
CA GLU A 446 -18.41 7.44 -60.84
C GLU A 446 -18.57 5.92 -61.06
N ASN A 447 -19.77 5.36 -60.92
CA ASN A 447 -20.00 3.97 -61.33
C ASN A 447 -20.54 3.88 -62.75
N THR A 448 -19.65 4.13 -63.72
CA THR A 448 -19.78 3.57 -65.07
C THR A 448 -18.41 3.06 -65.52
N VAL A 449 -18.40 1.82 -66.04
CA VAL A 449 -17.34 1.13 -66.80
C VAL A 449 -16.48 0.10 -66.04
N GLU A 450 -16.89 -1.15 -66.30
CA GLU A 450 -16.14 -2.38 -66.68
C GLU A 450 -15.12 -3.09 -65.76
N LYS A 451 -15.45 -4.38 -65.62
CA LYS A 451 -14.71 -5.56 -65.15
C LYS A 451 -13.27 -5.71 -65.67
N SER A 452 -12.38 -6.25 -64.82
CA SER A 452 -11.65 -7.49 -65.12
C SER A 452 -10.96 -8.09 -63.87
N ASP A 453 -10.89 -9.42 -63.87
CA ASP A 453 -10.37 -10.32 -62.84
C ASP A 453 -8.84 -10.29 -62.70
N TYR A 454 -8.29 -10.69 -61.55
CA TYR A 454 -7.41 -11.86 -61.39
C TYR A 454 -6.86 -12.00 -59.96
N ASN A 455 -6.88 -13.24 -59.47
CA ASN A 455 -6.35 -13.75 -58.20
C ASN A 455 -4.82 -13.54 -58.04
N THR A 456 -4.31 -13.61 -56.80
CA THR A 456 -3.31 -14.61 -56.31
C THR A 456 -2.87 -14.28 -54.86
N SER A 457 -2.96 -15.28 -53.96
CA SER A 457 -2.41 -15.31 -52.59
C SER A 457 -1.03 -16.02 -52.58
N PRO A 458 -0.45 -16.41 -51.42
CA PRO A 458 0.25 -15.66 -50.39
C PRO A 458 1.73 -16.14 -50.25
N VAL A 459 2.55 -15.47 -49.43
CA VAL A 459 3.86 -16.03 -49.00
C VAL A 459 4.07 -15.79 -47.51
N GLU A 460 4.29 -16.91 -46.82
CA GLU A 460 4.75 -17.07 -45.44
C GLU A 460 6.20 -16.63 -45.30
N ASP A 461 6.61 -16.21 -44.10
CA ASP A 461 7.93 -16.57 -43.59
C ASP A 461 7.91 -16.70 -42.07
N ASN A 462 8.38 -17.86 -41.63
CA ASN A 462 8.75 -18.24 -40.28
C ASN A 462 9.93 -17.40 -39.80
N ASP A 463 10.00 -17.12 -38.50
CA ASP A 463 11.26 -17.42 -37.81
C ASP A 463 11.13 -17.59 -36.30
N ASN A 464 12.07 -18.38 -35.79
CA ASN A 464 11.98 -19.25 -34.63
C ASN A 464 12.70 -18.68 -33.39
N SER A 465 12.26 -19.13 -32.22
CA SER A 465 13.03 -19.33 -30.98
C SER A 465 13.50 -18.12 -30.14
N LEU A 466 13.17 -18.14 -28.85
CA LEU A 466 14.14 -18.34 -27.76
C LEU A 466 13.45 -18.36 -26.39
N SER A 467 13.52 -19.53 -25.76
CA SER A 467 13.21 -19.82 -24.37
C SER A 467 14.20 -19.15 -23.41
N LEU A 468 13.69 -18.53 -22.35
CA LEU A 468 14.47 -18.25 -21.14
C LEU A 468 13.59 -18.54 -19.92
N GLU A 469 13.95 -19.63 -19.25
CA GLU A 469 13.53 -19.98 -17.90
C GLU A 469 13.89 -18.85 -16.93
N ASN A 470 12.95 -18.45 -16.08
CA ASN A 470 13.25 -17.67 -14.88
C ASN A 470 12.48 -18.27 -13.70
N ASN A 471 13.28 -18.87 -12.80
CA ASN A 471 12.91 -19.28 -11.46
C ASN A 471 12.59 -18.05 -10.58
N ASP A 472 11.31 -17.81 -10.31
CA ASP A 472 10.86 -16.92 -9.22
C ASP A 472 9.90 -17.68 -8.30
N SER A 473 10.49 -18.57 -7.51
CA SER A 473 9.91 -19.09 -6.28
C SER A 473 10.23 -18.11 -5.16
N ILE A 474 9.18 -17.58 -4.52
CA ILE A 474 9.08 -16.79 -3.27
C ILE A 474 8.34 -15.46 -3.51
N ASP A 475 7.04 -15.54 -3.83
CA ASP A 475 6.10 -14.46 -3.48
C ASP A 475 4.63 -14.91 -3.33
N HIS A 476 4.40 -16.22 -3.24
CA HIS A 476 3.09 -16.81 -2.96
C HIS A 476 3.00 -17.24 -1.50
N MET A 477 2.58 -16.35 -0.59
CA MET A 477 1.78 -16.71 0.60
C MET A 477 1.53 -15.50 1.51
N MET A 478 0.61 -14.60 1.11
CA MET A 478 -0.22 -13.79 2.03
C MET A 478 -1.46 -13.28 1.27
N MET A 479 -2.10 -14.19 0.53
CA MET A 479 -3.39 -14.01 -0.12
C MET A 479 -4.31 -15.16 0.31
N HIS A 480 -4.65 -15.19 1.59
CA HIS A 480 -5.87 -15.84 2.07
C HIS A 480 -6.27 -15.13 3.36
N GLU A 481 -7.21 -14.19 3.24
CA GLU A 481 -8.29 -13.95 4.19
C GLU A 481 -9.29 -13.02 3.47
N ARG A 482 -10.51 -13.51 3.33
CA ARG A 482 -11.63 -12.90 2.60
C ARG A 482 -12.11 -11.61 3.27
#